data_AF-A4BIQ8-F1
#
_entry.id   AF-A4BIQ8-F1
#
_cell.length_a   1.000
_cell.length_b   1.000
_cell.length_c   1.000
_cell.angle_alpha   90.00
_cell.angle_beta   90.00
_cell.angle_gamma   90.00
#
_symmetry.space_group_name_H-M   'P 1'
#
loop_
_entity.id
_entity.type
_entity.pdbx_description
1 polymer ?
#
loop_
_entity_poly.entity_id
_entity_poly.type
_entity_poly.pdbx_seq_one_letter_code
_entity_poly.pdbx_strand_id
1 'polypeptide(L)'
;MLITLYHTLGCHLCELAEEVLEELRLDGHALQIQLVDIAEDEALISLYGVQIPVLKIPQTSQTLSWPFDKAQVADWLRVSDRSR
;
A
#
# COMPACT_ATOMS: atom_id res chain seq x y z
N MET A 1 -2.83 -5.80 11.18
CA MET A 1 -3.08 -6.10 9.75
C MET A 1 -1.77 -5.92 8.98
N LEU A 2 -1.35 -6.88 8.14
CA LEU A 2 -0.15 -6.75 7.32
C LEU A 2 -0.51 -6.22 5.92
N ILE A 3 0.20 -5.18 5.48
CA ILE A 3 0.04 -4.53 4.17
C ILE A 3 1.42 -4.44 3.52
N THR A 4 1.48 -4.70 2.22
CA THR A 4 2.67 -4.43 1.40
C THR A 4 2.46 -3.14 0.62
N LEU A 5 3.40 -2.21 0.70
CA LEU A 5 3.50 -1.04 -0.16
C LEU A 5 4.59 -1.30 -1.20
N TYR A 6 4.17 -1.46 -2.46
CA TYR A 6 5.07 -1.52 -3.61
C TYR A 6 5.45 -0.10 -4.00
N HIS A 7 6.74 0.18 -3.99
CA HIS A 7 7.30 1.51 -4.20
C HIS A 7 8.64 1.42 -4.92
N THR A 8 9.25 2.58 -5.18
CA THR A 8 10.65 2.71 -5.55
C THR A 8 11.29 3.84 -4.74
N LEU A 9 12.61 3.81 -4.60
CA LEU A 9 13.36 4.88 -3.95
C LEU A 9 13.31 6.18 -4.77
N GLY A 10 13.24 7.33 -4.08
CA GLY A 10 13.20 8.65 -4.70
C GLY A 10 11.89 8.99 -5.41
N CYS A 11 10.82 8.22 -5.16
CA CYS A 11 9.50 8.49 -5.71
C CYS A 11 8.67 9.33 -4.74
N HIS A 12 8.42 10.60 -5.11
CA HIS A 12 7.64 11.52 -4.29
C HIS A 12 6.22 11.00 -3.98
N LEU A 13 5.58 10.32 -4.93
CA LEU A 13 4.26 9.75 -4.69
C LEU A 13 4.30 8.66 -3.61
N CYS A 14 5.38 7.89 -3.54
CA CYS A 14 5.54 6.85 -2.52
C CYS A 14 5.74 7.46 -1.13
N GLU A 15 6.47 8.57 -1.02
CA GLU A 15 6.59 9.33 0.24
C GLU A 15 5.21 9.77 0.75
N LEU A 16 4.35 10.32 -0.13
CA LEU A 16 2.99 10.70 0.22
C LEU A 16 2.13 9.49 0.66
N ALA A 17 2.29 8.34 0.01
CA ALA A 17 1.60 7.12 0.42
C ALA A 17 2.05 6.63 1.79
N GLU A 18 3.35 6.71 2.10
CA GLU A 18 3.88 6.37 3.43
C GLU A 18 3.34 7.31 4.51
N GLU A 19 3.24 8.62 4.24
CA GLU A 19 2.63 9.59 5.15
C GLU A 19 1.17 9.23 5.48
N VAL A 20 0.36 8.89 4.46
CA VAL A 20 -1.04 8.45 4.66
C VAL A 20 -1.12 7.22 5.56
N LEU A 21 -0.21 6.25 5.38
CA LEU A 21 -0.17 5.04 6.20
C LEU A 21 0.30 5.30 7.64
N GLU A 22 1.26 6.21 7.83
CA GLU A 22 1.74 6.60 9.15
C GLU A 22 0.68 7.37 9.93
N GLU A 23 -0.04 8.29 9.27
CA GLU A 23 -1.17 8.97 9.90
C GLU A 23 -2.25 7.98 10.37
N LEU A 24 -2.55 6.93 9.60
CA LEU A 24 -3.46 5.88 10.05
C LEU A 24 -2.95 5.10 11.27
N ARG A 25 -1.63 4.88 11.38
CA ARG A 25 -1.02 4.28 12.58
C ARG A 25 -1.20 5.20 13.79
N LEU A 26 -1.01 6.50 13.61
CA LEU A 26 -1.23 7.51 14.66
C LEU A 26 -2.70 7.58 15.09
N ASP A 27 -3.63 7.38 14.16
CA ASP A 27 -5.07 7.28 14.42
C ASP A 27 -5.47 5.96 15.14
N GLY A 28 -4.50 5.10 15.47
CA GLY A 28 -4.69 3.89 16.29
C GLY A 28 -4.89 2.60 15.49
N HIS A 29 -4.75 2.63 14.16
CA HIS A 29 -4.80 1.41 13.37
C HIS A 29 -3.54 0.56 13.58
N ALA A 30 -3.72 -0.70 14.00
CA ALA A 30 -2.62 -1.66 14.14
C ALA A 30 -2.15 -2.18 12.76
N LEU A 31 -1.41 -1.35 12.03
CA LEU A 31 -0.86 -1.65 10.71
C LEU A 31 0.60 -2.11 10.81
N GLN A 32 0.90 -3.25 10.21
CA GLN A 32 2.25 -3.68 9.87
C GLN A 32 2.45 -3.42 8.39
N ILE A 33 3.41 -2.57 8.04
CA ILE A 33 3.67 -2.15 6.67
C ILE A 33 4.99 -2.78 6.25
N GLN A 34 4.95 -3.52 5.16
CA GLN A 34 6.12 -4.05 4.48
C GLN A 34 6.37 -3.22 3.22
N LEU A 35 7.53 -2.59 3.17
CA LEU A 35 7.99 -1.88 1.99
C LEU A 35 8.65 -2.88 1.03
N VAL A 36 8.27 -2.85 -0.25
CA VAL A 36 8.88 -3.66 -1.32
C VAL A 36 9.28 -2.74 -2.46
N ASP A 37 10.58 -2.60 -2.66
CA ASP A 37 11.12 -1.92 -3.83
C ASP A 37 10.92 -2.79 -5.07
N ILE A 38 10.25 -2.27 -6.08
CA ILE A 38 10.02 -2.99 -7.33
C ILE A 38 11.16 -2.82 -8.33
N ALA A 39 12.11 -1.90 -8.11
CA ALA A 39 13.12 -1.52 -9.11
C ALA A 39 14.05 -2.67 -9.55
N GLU A 40 14.17 -3.74 -8.76
CA GLU A 40 15.03 -4.89 -9.06
C GLU A 40 14.24 -6.14 -9.51
N ASP A 41 12.91 -6.06 -9.61
CA ASP A 41 12.05 -7.19 -9.99
C ASP A 41 11.24 -6.86 -11.26
N GLU A 42 11.68 -7.41 -12.40
CA GLU A 42 11.03 -7.19 -13.69
C GLU A 42 9.55 -7.57 -13.70
N ALA A 43 9.14 -8.58 -12.92
CA ALA A 43 7.74 -8.97 -12.84
C ALA A 43 6.93 -7.91 -12.07
N LEU A 44 7.47 -7.35 -10.98
CA LEU A 44 6.82 -6.27 -10.25
C LEU A 44 6.80 -4.95 -11.03
N ILE A 45 7.85 -4.65 -11.80
CA ILE A 45 7.87 -3.50 -12.72
C ILE A 45 6.79 -3.63 -13.78
N SER A 46 6.66 -4.81 -14.39
CA SER A 46 5.63 -5.08 -15.40
C SER A 46 4.22 -4.94 -14.81
N LEU A 47 4.01 -5.37 -13.57
CA LEU A 47 2.71 -5.32 -12.90
C LEU A 47 2.35 -3.93 -12.38
N TYR A 48 3.29 -3.22 -11.74
CA TYR A 48 3.00 -2.01 -10.95
C TYR A 48 3.80 -0.77 -11.36
N GLY A 49 4.74 -0.87 -12.30
CA GLY A 49 5.70 0.21 -12.61
C GLY A 49 5.08 1.56 -12.98
N VAL A 50 3.85 1.57 -13.51
CA VAL A 50 3.09 2.79 -13.85
C VAL A 50 2.02 3.16 -12.81
N GLN A 51 1.87 2.34 -11.77
CA GLN A 51 0.83 2.45 -10.75
C GLN A 51 1.38 2.71 -9.35
N ILE A 52 2.69 2.59 -9.14
CA ILE A 52 3.30 2.86 -7.84
C ILE A 52 3.01 4.30 -7.37
N PRO A 53 2.69 4.49 -6.08
CA PRO A 53 2.61 3.48 -5.03
C PRO A 53 1.36 2.59 -5.08
N VAL A 54 1.51 1.30 -4.77
CA VAL A 54 0.40 0.34 -4.69
C VAL A 54 0.40 -0.38 -3.33
N LEU A 55 -0.73 -0.36 -2.63
CA LEU A 55 -0.97 -1.16 -1.45
C LEU A 55 -1.55 -2.52 -1.83
N LYS A 56 -1.12 -3.58 -1.15
CA LYS A 56 -1.65 -4.93 -1.30
C LYS A 56 -1.74 -5.62 0.06
N ILE A 57 -2.77 -6.45 0.25
CA ILE A 57 -2.79 -7.41 1.37
C ILE A 57 -2.21 -8.73 0.86
N PRO A 58 -1.09 -9.23 1.43
CA PRO A 58 -0.34 -10.37 0.87
C PRO A 58 -1.16 -11.64 0.61
N GLN A 59 -2.23 -11.85 1.37
CA GLN A 59 -3.07 -13.04 1.30
C GLN A 59 -4.31 -12.88 0.41
N THR A 60 -4.46 -11.74 -0.27
CA THR A 60 -5.64 -11.44 -1.08
C THR A 60 -5.26 -10.86 -2.43
N SER A 61 -6.22 -10.86 -3.35
CA SER A 61 -6.12 -10.11 -4.60
C SER A 61 -6.46 -8.63 -4.43
N GLN A 62 -6.74 -8.16 -3.21
CA GLN A 62 -7.07 -6.76 -2.98
C GLN A 62 -5.83 -5.89 -3.08
N THR A 63 -5.94 -4.88 -3.91
CA THR A 63 -4.93 -3.84 -4.11
C THR A 63 -5.61 -2.48 -4.10
N LEU A 64 -4.85 -1.46 -3.71
CA LEU A 64 -5.26 -0.07 -3.80
C LEU A 64 -4.09 0.71 -4.41
N SER A 65 -4.28 1.20 -5.64
CA SER A 65 -3.28 2.00 -6.34
C SER A 65 -3.49 3.48 -6.04
N TRP A 66 -2.39 4.25 -6.08
CA TRP A 66 -2.45 5.70 -6.00
C TRP A 66 -3.38 6.31 -7.08
N PRO A 67 -4.07 7.44 -6.80
CA PRO A 67 -4.11 8.19 -5.54
C PRO A 67 -5.07 7.63 -4.51
N PHE A 68 -4.69 7.72 -3.23
CA PHE A 68 -5.56 7.41 -2.10
C PHE A 68 -5.33 8.34 -0.92
N ASP A 69 -6.38 8.59 -0.15
CA ASP A 69 -6.33 9.25 1.15
C ASP A 69 -6.55 8.25 2.31
N LYS A 70 -6.51 8.76 3.55
CA LYS A 70 -6.73 7.96 4.75
C LYS A 70 -8.08 7.25 4.79
N ALA A 71 -9.14 7.93 4.36
CA ALA A 71 -10.49 7.36 4.41
C ALA A 71 -10.59 6.19 3.43
N GLN A 72 -10.04 6.35 2.22
CA GLN A 72 -10.00 5.31 1.21
C GLN A 72 -9.19 4.09 1.67
N VAL A 73 -8.03 4.30 2.31
CA VAL A 73 -7.23 3.20 2.87
C VAL A 73 -7.99 2.52 4.01
N ALA A 74 -8.61 3.28 4.93
CA ALA A 74 -9.38 2.72 6.04
C ALA A 74 -10.57 1.88 5.55
N ASP A 75 -11.30 2.34 4.54
CA ASP A 75 -12.42 1.61 3.95
C ASP A 75 -11.96 0.36 3.19
N TRP A 76 -10.85 0.46 2.45
CA TRP A 76 -10.22 -0.69 1.80
C TRP A 76 -9.83 -1.78 2.80
N LEU A 77 -9.28 -1.40 3.95
CA LEU A 77 -8.96 -2.34 5.03
C LEU A 77 -10.21 -3.01 5.62
N ARG A 78 -11.30 -2.27 5.80
CA ARG A 78 -12.58 -2.82 6.30
C ARG A 78 -13.20 -3.84 5.34
N VAL A 79 -13.18 -3.56 4.04
CA VAL A 79 -13.69 -4.50 3.02
C VAL A 79 -12.84 -5.76 2.98
N SER A 80 -11.53 -5.62 3.19
CA SER A 80 -10.59 -6.73 3.19
C SER A 80 -10.71 -7.65 4.41
N ASP A 81 -11.06 -7.09 5.57
CA ASP A 81 -11.21 -7.86 6.82
C ASP A 81 -12.45 -8.76 6.83
N ARG A 82 -13.49 -8.41 6.06
CA ARG A 82 -14.76 -9.17 5.93
C ARG A 82 -14.65 -10.52 5.23
N SER A 83 -13.46 -10.94 4.83
CA SER A 83 -13.21 -12.23 4.14
C SER A 83 -12.79 -13.36 5.11
N ARG A 84 -12.98 -13.18 6.42
CA ARG A 84 -12.78 -14.18 7.47
C ARG A 84 -14.10 -14.63 8.08
#